data_AF-A0A959ACG4-F1
#
_entry.id   AF-A0A959ACG4-F1
#
_cell.length_a   1.000
_cell.length_b   1.000
_cell.length_c   1.000
_cell.angle_alpha   90.00
_cell.angle_beta   90.00
_cell.angle_gamma   90.00
#
_symmetry.space_group_name_H-M   'P 1'
#
loop_
_entity.id
_entity.type
_entity.pdbx_description
1 polymer ?
#
loop_
_entity_poly.entity_id
_entity_poly.type
_entity_poly.pdbx_seq_one_letter_code
_entity_poly.pdbx_strand_id
1 'polypeptide(L)'
;MRIVKLLLAALASLLLLFPLLTNAQNTQLTQTLKGTIKDKSVRTPLIGATVQLLVMKSGEIQADAVSMGTITDVDGYFRIPNVPVGKVALKVTYLGYKDAFVNNITVNSGKEVELNIEMEEDIISTKEVVISAKVEKQKALNELSAVSARTFSVEETKQFAAAVNDPARMASSFAGVVTQDDGNNTIVIRGNAPNGLLWRMEGVDIPAPNHFSAVGTSGGGISILSTQLLSNSDFITGAFASEYGNALSGVFDLKLRKGNQDKREYTFQAGVLGLDAAMEGPMRMGNQKGSFLVNYRYSTLSLLGKMGVNIGDAVTNFQDLSFNNYMPAGRFGSFTLFGMGGLSNQYQNGKADTASWSENFYSKYTFDFIANTGVLGLTHSKAWDKTFLKTVIAASTFINGLQQEEIQDDYSIVDQYDQRHTQITYTISSILSHKFNSRHFIRAGAYASLLKFDLKQSDFNWDDEVMELKLKSSGTSGTINSFAQYQYRASKDLTLSAGVH
;
A
#
# COMPACT_ATOMS: atom_id res chain seq x y z
N MET A 1 34.89 -7.67 25.48
CA MET A 1 34.57 -7.43 26.90
C MET A 1 34.51 -5.95 27.33
N ARG A 2 35.45 -5.07 26.93
CA ARG A 2 35.42 -3.63 27.31
C ARG A 2 34.20 -2.86 26.77
N ILE A 3 33.78 -3.12 25.52
CA ILE A 3 32.62 -2.48 24.90
C ILE A 3 31.32 -2.85 25.60
N VAL A 4 31.15 -4.13 25.98
CA VAL A 4 29.99 -4.62 26.72
C VAL A 4 29.89 -3.95 28.10
N LYS A 5 31.02 -3.76 28.80
CA LYS A 5 31.05 -3.04 30.08
C LYS A 5 30.72 -1.56 29.94
N LEU A 6 31.17 -0.91 28.87
CA LEU A 6 30.82 0.49 28.57
C LEU A 6 29.34 0.65 28.23
N LEU A 7 28.77 -0.28 27.45
CA LEU A 7 27.33 -0.31 27.14
C LEU A 7 26.49 -0.56 28.39
N LEU A 8 26.90 -1.48 29.25
CA LEU A 8 26.22 -1.74 30.53
C LEU A 8 26.31 -0.55 31.49
N ALA A 9 27.44 0.15 31.54
CA ALA A 9 27.61 1.36 32.35
C ALA A 9 26.78 2.53 31.82
N ALA A 10 26.69 2.69 30.49
CA ALA A 10 25.82 3.69 29.87
C ALA A 10 24.33 3.37 30.10
N LEU A 11 23.94 2.10 30.00
CA LEU A 11 22.59 1.63 30.30
C LEU A 11 22.23 1.84 31.78
N ALA A 12 23.15 1.54 32.70
CA ALA A 12 22.97 1.77 34.13
C ALA A 12 22.86 3.27 34.48
N SER A 13 23.63 4.11 33.78
CA SER A 13 23.59 5.57 33.94
C SER A 13 22.27 6.15 33.41
N LEU A 14 21.74 5.60 32.30
CA LEU A 14 20.43 5.95 31.74
C LEU A 14 19.28 5.52 32.67
N LEU A 15 19.42 4.35 33.32
CA LEU A 15 18.48 3.82 34.32
C LEU A 15 18.48 4.64 35.62
N LEU A 16 19.63 5.19 36.03
CA LEU A 16 19.76 6.02 37.23
C LEU A 16 19.23 7.45 37.05
N LEU A 17 19.06 7.93 35.81
CA LEU A 17 18.44 9.23 35.49
C LEU A 17 16.90 9.17 35.37
N PHE A 18 16.32 7.98 35.29
CA PHE A 18 14.88 7.75 35.15
C PHE A 18 14.00 8.30 36.30
N PRO A 19 14.40 8.23 37.60
CA PRO A 19 13.55 8.70 38.70
C PRO A 19 13.49 10.23 38.87
N LEU A 20 14.30 11.01 38.14
CA LEU A 20 14.22 12.48 38.17
C LEU A 20 13.18 13.05 37.19
N LEU A 21 12.62 12.22 36.31
CA LEU A 21 11.58 12.60 35.34
C LEU A 21 10.15 12.27 35.79
N THR A 22 9.98 11.54 36.89
CA THR A 22 8.66 11.04 37.33
C THR A 22 7.78 12.08 38.02
N ASN A 23 8.28 13.29 38.26
CA ASN A 23 7.50 14.39 38.88
C ASN A 23 6.83 15.34 37.86
N ALA A 24 6.77 14.99 36.57
CA ALA A 24 6.28 15.89 35.52
C ALA A 24 5.01 15.44 34.77
N GLN A 25 4.34 14.33 35.10
CA GLN A 25 3.27 13.82 34.22
C GLN A 25 2.01 13.37 34.96
N ASN A 26 1.15 14.36 35.24
CA ASN A 26 -0.29 14.14 35.38
C ASN A 26 -1.07 14.90 34.28
N THR A 27 -0.42 15.17 33.15
CA THR A 27 -1.05 15.69 31.94
C THR A 27 -1.52 14.53 31.08
N GLN A 28 -2.83 14.45 30.84
CA GLN A 28 -3.37 13.54 29.84
C GLN A 28 -2.69 13.85 28.49
N LEU A 29 -1.94 12.89 27.96
CA LEU A 29 -1.29 13.07 26.67
C LEU A 29 -2.37 13.28 25.60
N THR A 30 -2.22 14.35 24.83
CA THR A 30 -3.11 14.68 23.73
C THR A 30 -2.33 14.86 22.44
N GLN A 31 -3.04 14.83 21.33
CA GLN A 31 -2.52 15.03 19.99
C GLN A 31 -3.56 15.77 19.12
N THR A 32 -3.12 16.35 18.01
CA THR A 32 -4.03 16.92 17.02
C THR A 32 -4.52 15.83 16.04
N LEU A 33 -5.82 15.83 15.81
CA LEU A 33 -6.47 15.08 14.74
C LEU A 33 -6.93 16.07 13.67
N LYS A 34 -6.65 15.79 12.41
CA LYS A 34 -6.96 16.68 11.28
C LYS A 34 -7.25 15.90 10.02
N GLY A 35 -7.67 16.58 8.97
CA GLY A 35 -7.92 15.92 7.71
C GLY A 35 -8.65 16.77 6.69
N THR A 36 -9.06 16.14 5.59
CA THR A 36 -9.93 16.75 4.58
C THR A 36 -11.17 15.91 4.33
N ILE A 37 -12.29 16.58 4.05
CA ILE A 37 -13.59 15.96 3.74
C ILE A 37 -14.01 16.36 2.34
N LYS A 38 -14.33 15.37 1.51
CA LYS A 38 -14.62 15.55 0.09
C LYS A 38 -15.81 14.71 -0.36
N ASP A 39 -16.45 15.15 -1.44
CA ASP A 39 -17.39 14.33 -2.18
C ASP A 39 -16.69 13.06 -2.70
N LYS A 40 -17.30 11.89 -2.49
CA LYS A 40 -16.70 10.60 -2.85
C LYS A 40 -16.50 10.43 -4.36
N SER A 41 -17.45 10.90 -5.17
CA SER A 41 -17.47 10.68 -6.62
C SER A 41 -16.61 11.69 -7.38
N VAL A 42 -16.73 12.99 -7.05
CA VAL A 42 -16.07 14.09 -7.79
C VAL A 42 -14.97 14.80 -6.99
N ARG A 43 -14.69 14.38 -5.76
CA ARG A 43 -13.55 14.85 -4.95
C ARG A 43 -13.54 16.35 -4.67
N THR A 44 -14.69 17.02 -4.82
CA THR A 44 -14.87 18.41 -4.44
C THR A 44 -14.84 18.53 -2.91
N PRO A 45 -14.15 19.55 -2.36
CA PRO A 45 -14.19 19.80 -0.92
C PRO A 45 -15.60 20.08 -0.40
N LEU A 46 -15.93 19.52 0.76
CA LEU A 46 -17.20 19.80 1.44
C LEU A 46 -16.98 20.88 2.49
N ILE A 47 -17.42 22.10 2.19
CA ILE A 47 -17.26 23.30 3.03
C ILE A 47 -18.34 23.34 4.10
N GLY A 48 -17.98 23.47 5.37
CA GLY A 48 -18.92 23.51 6.50
C GLY A 48 -19.47 22.15 6.94
N ALA A 49 -18.82 21.04 6.54
CA ALA A 49 -19.11 19.72 7.08
C ALA A 49 -18.79 19.68 8.59
N THR A 50 -19.73 19.17 9.38
CA THR A 50 -19.59 19.09 10.83
C THR A 50 -18.88 17.79 11.22
N VAL A 51 -17.76 17.91 11.93
CA VAL A 51 -16.92 16.80 12.40
C VAL A 51 -17.02 16.69 13.91
N GLN A 52 -17.47 15.54 14.39
CA GLN A 52 -17.67 15.26 15.81
C GLN A 52 -16.76 14.11 16.26
N LEU A 53 -16.01 14.33 17.34
CA LEU A 53 -15.21 13.33 18.00
C LEU A 53 -16.06 12.55 19.01
N LEU A 54 -16.12 11.23 18.80
CA LEU A 54 -16.76 10.28 19.68
C LEU A 54 -15.67 9.55 20.47
N VAL A 55 -15.70 9.65 21.80
CA VAL A 55 -14.74 8.97 22.67
C VAL A 55 -15.23 7.55 22.93
N MET A 56 -14.35 6.57 22.69
CA MET A 56 -14.61 5.17 23.01
C MET A 56 -14.20 4.90 24.46
N LYS A 57 -15.11 4.47 25.32
CA LYS A 57 -14.80 4.03 26.68
C LYS A 57 -15.07 2.54 26.79
N SER A 58 -14.07 1.75 27.20
CA SER A 58 -14.17 0.29 27.32
C SER A 58 -14.58 -0.45 26.03
N GLY A 59 -14.27 0.10 24.86
CA GLY A 59 -14.56 -0.54 23.56
C GLY A 59 -15.93 -0.22 22.94
N GLU A 60 -16.77 0.57 23.60
CA GLU A 60 -18.07 1.00 23.09
C GLU A 60 -18.08 2.49 22.72
N ILE A 61 -18.82 2.83 21.66
CA ILE A 61 -19.07 4.21 21.23
C ILE A 61 -20.09 4.83 22.19
N GLN A 62 -19.70 5.82 22.99
CA GLN A 62 -20.67 6.65 23.69
C GLN A 62 -21.22 7.69 22.71
N ALA A 63 -22.34 7.36 22.05
CA ALA A 63 -22.99 8.22 21.06
C ALA A 63 -23.40 9.60 21.63
N ASP A 64 -23.64 9.68 22.94
CA ASP A 64 -24.06 10.90 23.65
C ASP A 64 -22.91 11.66 24.31
N ALA A 65 -21.66 11.20 24.17
CA ALA A 65 -20.48 11.87 24.71
C ALA A 65 -19.65 12.52 23.58
N VAL A 66 -20.23 13.53 22.92
CA VAL A 66 -19.45 14.43 22.05
C VAL A 66 -18.42 15.12 22.94
N SER A 67 -17.16 14.73 22.81
CA SER A 67 -16.09 15.34 23.61
C SER A 67 -15.61 16.64 22.97
N MET A 68 -15.51 16.69 21.64
CA MET A 68 -14.98 17.80 20.84
C MET A 68 -15.55 17.75 19.42
N GLY A 69 -15.59 18.88 18.72
CA GLY A 69 -16.01 18.94 17.32
C GLY A 69 -15.50 20.20 16.62
N THR A 70 -15.56 20.18 15.29
CA THR A 70 -15.15 21.30 14.42
C THR A 70 -15.95 21.30 13.12
N ILE A 71 -15.80 22.34 12.30
CA ILE A 71 -16.35 22.41 10.95
C ILE A 71 -15.22 22.51 9.92
N THR A 72 -15.46 22.02 8.71
CA THR A 72 -14.49 22.16 7.62
C THR A 72 -14.45 23.57 7.04
N ASP A 73 -13.27 23.98 6.58
CA ASP A 73 -13.04 25.24 5.86
C ASP A 73 -13.37 25.16 4.36
N VAL A 74 -12.99 26.20 3.60
CA VAL A 74 -13.23 26.32 2.15
C VAL A 74 -12.54 25.24 1.32
N ASP A 75 -11.47 24.64 1.85
CA ASP A 75 -10.73 23.54 1.22
C ASP A 75 -11.19 22.17 1.75
N GLY A 76 -12.27 22.15 2.55
CA GLY A 76 -12.78 20.95 3.20
C GLY A 76 -11.89 20.44 4.33
N TYR A 77 -10.93 21.24 4.79
CA TYR A 77 -9.97 20.87 5.82
C TYR A 77 -10.56 21.10 7.23
N PHE A 78 -10.27 20.18 8.14
CA PHE A 78 -10.66 20.28 9.54
C PHE A 78 -9.50 19.98 10.48
N ARG A 79 -9.57 20.55 11.69
CA ARG A 79 -8.56 20.36 12.73
C ARG A 79 -9.20 20.35 14.12
N ILE A 80 -8.93 19.30 14.88
CA ILE A 80 -9.35 19.10 16.27
C ILE A 80 -8.08 18.97 17.13
N PRO A 81 -7.66 20.03 17.83
CA PRO A 81 -6.52 19.96 18.76
C PRO A 81 -6.90 19.21 20.05
N ASN A 82 -5.88 18.83 20.82
CA ASN A 82 -6.02 18.30 22.18
C ASN A 82 -6.87 17.02 22.30
N VAL A 83 -6.85 16.17 21.27
CA VAL A 83 -7.50 14.85 21.31
C VAL A 83 -6.71 13.91 22.20
N PRO A 84 -7.31 13.30 23.24
CA PRO A 84 -6.64 12.33 24.09
C PRO A 84 -6.03 11.18 23.29
N VAL A 85 -4.82 10.78 23.66
CA VAL A 85 -4.17 9.57 23.13
C VAL A 85 -5.03 8.34 23.45
N GLY A 86 -5.27 7.50 22.45
CA GLY A 86 -6.15 6.33 22.54
C GLY A 86 -6.89 6.04 21.24
N LYS A 87 -7.88 5.13 21.31
CA LYS A 87 -8.78 4.85 20.19
C LYS A 87 -9.97 5.81 20.24
N VAL A 88 -10.23 6.47 19.12
CA VAL A 88 -11.37 7.38 18.95
C VAL A 88 -12.15 7.05 17.69
N ALA A 89 -13.35 7.61 17.57
CA ALA A 89 -14.14 7.59 16.35
C ALA A 89 -14.56 9.01 15.94
N LEU A 90 -14.84 9.20 14.66
CA LEU A 90 -15.39 10.45 14.14
C LEU A 90 -16.75 10.18 13.48
N LYS A 91 -17.68 11.11 13.70
CA LYS A 91 -18.90 11.25 12.91
C LYS A 91 -18.81 12.54 12.10
N VAL A 92 -19.02 12.44 10.79
CA VAL A 92 -19.08 13.58 9.89
C VAL A 92 -20.48 13.69 9.32
N THR A 93 -21.06 14.88 9.39
CA THR A 93 -22.40 15.18 8.88
C THR A 93 -22.35 16.39 7.95
N TYR A 94 -23.11 16.33 6.86
CA TYR A 94 -23.21 17.43 5.90
C TYR A 94 -24.55 17.36 5.17
N LEU A 95 -25.17 18.53 4.95
CA LEU A 95 -26.52 18.59 4.37
C LEU A 95 -26.52 18.02 2.94
N GLY A 96 -27.45 17.12 2.66
CA GLY A 96 -27.54 16.45 1.36
C GLY A 96 -26.56 15.30 1.18
N TYR A 97 -25.83 14.90 2.24
CA TYR A 97 -24.90 13.77 2.23
C TYR A 97 -25.28 12.76 3.30
N LYS A 98 -24.87 11.51 3.10
CA LYS A 98 -24.96 10.47 4.12
C LYS A 98 -23.93 10.73 5.23
N ASP A 99 -24.32 10.49 6.48
CA ASP A 99 -23.41 10.53 7.63
C ASP A 99 -22.23 9.56 7.41
N ALA A 100 -21.00 10.06 7.59
CA ALA A 100 -19.79 9.24 7.51
C ALA A 100 -19.24 8.95 8.92
N PHE A 101 -18.93 7.69 9.20
CA PHE A 101 -18.36 7.24 10.46
C PHE A 101 -16.96 6.67 10.23
N VAL A 102 -15.97 7.18 10.96
CA VAL A 102 -14.58 6.69 10.92
C VAL A 102 -14.22 6.15 12.30
N ASN A 103 -14.13 4.83 12.43
CA ASN A 103 -13.91 4.15 13.71
C ASN A 103 -12.46 3.69 13.87
N ASN A 104 -12.08 3.33 15.10
CA ASN A 104 -10.78 2.75 15.45
C ASN A 104 -9.57 3.62 15.07
N ILE A 105 -9.75 4.95 15.05
CA ILE A 105 -8.67 5.88 14.81
C ILE A 105 -7.72 5.81 16.00
N THR A 106 -6.47 5.46 15.76
CA THR A 106 -5.45 5.36 16.81
C THR A 106 -4.70 6.69 16.93
N VAL A 107 -4.99 7.44 17.98
CA VAL A 107 -4.30 8.68 18.33
C VAL A 107 -3.14 8.34 19.23
N ASN A 108 -1.92 8.66 18.81
CA ASN A 108 -0.70 8.46 19.59
C ASN A 108 -0.03 9.81 19.91
N SER A 109 0.87 9.84 20.89
CA SER A 109 1.59 11.05 21.27
C SER A 109 2.72 11.42 20.30
N GLY A 110 3.17 10.47 19.47
CA GLY A 110 4.36 10.63 18.63
C GLY A 110 4.15 11.45 17.37
N LYS A 111 2.96 11.41 16.76
CA LYS A 111 2.63 12.18 15.57
C LYS A 111 1.16 12.51 15.44
N GLU A 112 0.86 13.55 14.66
CA GLU A 112 -0.50 13.93 14.28
C GLU A 112 -1.20 12.85 13.46
N VAL A 113 -2.52 12.77 13.64
CA VAL A 113 -3.37 11.89 12.83
C VAL A 113 -4.01 12.72 11.73
N GLU A 114 -3.75 12.35 10.48
CA GLU A 114 -4.34 12.97 9.30
C GLU A 114 -5.26 12.00 8.58
N LEU A 115 -6.51 12.41 8.34
CA LEU A 115 -7.56 11.58 7.73
C LEU A 115 -8.06 12.19 6.42
N ASN A 116 -8.31 11.34 5.43
CA ASN A 116 -9.05 11.74 4.23
C ASN A 116 -10.41 11.04 4.27
N ILE A 117 -11.48 11.81 4.42
CA ILE A 117 -12.84 11.31 4.57
C ILE A 117 -13.63 11.65 3.30
N GLU A 118 -14.31 10.65 2.76
CA GLU A 118 -15.11 10.77 1.54
C GLU A 118 -16.58 10.55 1.91
N MET A 119 -17.45 11.49 1.54
CA MET A 119 -18.89 11.41 1.81
C MET A 119 -19.68 11.18 0.53
N GLU A 120 -20.65 10.27 0.60
CA GLU A 120 -21.60 9.97 -0.47
C GLU A 120 -22.80 10.92 -0.40
N GLU A 121 -23.14 11.57 -1.51
CA GLU A 121 -24.34 12.44 -1.60
C GLU A 121 -25.62 11.60 -1.42
N ASP A 122 -26.59 12.08 -0.65
CA ASP A 122 -27.89 11.43 -0.47
C ASP A 122 -28.87 11.78 -1.61
N ILE A 123 -29.72 10.83 -1.97
CA ILE A 123 -30.70 10.95 -3.06
C ILE A 123 -32.00 11.61 -2.57
N ILE A 124 -32.22 11.69 -1.25
CA ILE A 124 -33.44 12.26 -0.63
C ILE A 124 -33.06 13.33 0.38
N SER A 125 -33.25 14.61 0.04
CA SER A 125 -32.94 15.76 0.92
C SER A 125 -34.01 16.07 1.98
N THR A 126 -35.07 15.27 2.13
CA THR A 126 -36.23 15.67 2.96
C THR A 126 -36.89 14.50 3.69
N LYS A 127 -36.25 14.02 4.74
CA LYS A 127 -36.87 13.63 6.04
C LYS A 127 -35.79 13.00 6.90
N GLU A 128 -35.78 13.41 8.16
CA GLU A 128 -34.96 12.86 9.22
C GLU A 128 -35.02 11.33 9.19
N VAL A 129 -33.93 10.70 8.79
CA VAL A 129 -33.75 9.26 8.87
C VAL A 129 -32.88 9.00 10.09
N VAL A 130 -33.48 8.39 11.12
CA VAL A 130 -32.72 7.76 12.20
C VAL A 130 -32.03 6.54 11.60
N ILE A 131 -30.75 6.69 11.23
CA ILE A 131 -29.92 5.58 10.79
C ILE A 131 -29.25 4.97 12.02
N SER A 132 -29.49 3.68 12.26
CA SER A 132 -28.72 2.92 13.24
C SER A 132 -27.31 2.67 12.68
N ALA A 133 -26.30 2.97 13.50
CA ALA A 133 -24.90 2.89 13.12
C ALA A 133 -24.49 1.44 12.79
N LYS A 134 -24.47 1.09 11.50
CA LYS A 134 -23.72 -0.07 11.01
C LYS A 134 -22.68 0.43 10.01
N VAL A 135 -21.42 0.42 10.43
CA VAL A 135 -20.29 0.74 9.56
C VAL A 135 -20.15 -0.37 8.54
N GLU A 136 -20.43 -0.07 7.27
CA GLU A 136 -20.20 -1.02 6.18
C GLU A 136 -18.75 -0.96 5.71
N LYS A 137 -17.84 -1.58 6.47
CA LYS A 137 -16.46 -1.90 6.01
C LYS A 137 -16.43 -2.84 4.77
N GLN A 138 -17.59 -3.22 4.26
CA GLN A 138 -17.77 -4.02 3.06
C GLN A 138 -17.99 -3.18 1.78
N LYS A 139 -17.88 -1.85 1.85
CA LYS A 139 -17.94 -0.98 0.65
C LYS A 139 -16.55 -0.58 0.18
N ALA A 140 -16.37 -0.53 -1.13
CA ALA A 140 -15.17 -0.02 -1.78
C ALA A 140 -15.12 1.51 -1.80
N LEU A 141 -13.91 2.06 -1.90
CA LEU A 141 -13.67 3.46 -2.25
C LEU A 141 -14.15 3.73 -3.68
N ASN A 142 -13.98 2.77 -4.58
CA ASN A 142 -14.59 2.80 -5.90
C ASN A 142 -16.10 2.47 -5.84
N GLU A 143 -16.95 3.49 -6.00
CA GLU A 143 -18.42 3.34 -5.95
C GLU A 143 -19.00 2.47 -7.06
N LEU A 144 -18.22 2.21 -8.11
CA LEU A 144 -18.61 1.35 -9.23
C LEU A 144 -18.39 -0.15 -8.93
N SER A 145 -17.54 -0.47 -7.95
CA SER A 145 -17.33 -1.82 -7.44
C SER A 145 -18.34 -2.10 -6.32
N ALA A 146 -19.57 -2.42 -6.73
CA ALA A 146 -20.72 -2.51 -5.81
C ALA A 146 -20.70 -3.75 -4.90
N VAL A 147 -20.08 -4.86 -5.33
CA VAL A 147 -20.02 -6.12 -4.58
C VAL A 147 -18.62 -6.73 -4.68
N SER A 148 -18.31 -7.68 -3.80
CA SER A 148 -17.02 -8.41 -3.80
C SER A 148 -15.79 -7.51 -3.64
N ALA A 149 -15.96 -6.30 -3.13
CA ALA A 149 -14.93 -5.30 -2.95
C ALA A 149 -14.92 -4.83 -1.49
N ARG A 150 -13.74 -4.62 -0.92
CA ARG A 150 -13.58 -4.17 0.47
C ARG A 150 -12.48 -3.12 0.53
N THR A 151 -12.76 -2.03 1.25
CA THR A 151 -11.70 -1.10 1.65
C THR A 151 -10.92 -1.74 2.79
N PHE A 152 -9.59 -1.63 2.77
CA PHE A 152 -8.75 -1.91 3.93
C PHE A 152 -7.92 -0.69 4.30
N SER A 153 -7.61 -0.55 5.59
CA SER A 153 -6.68 0.47 6.09
C SER A 153 -5.34 -0.13 6.48
N VAL A 154 -4.33 0.72 6.59
CA VAL A 154 -3.00 0.33 7.07
C VAL A 154 -3.04 -0.19 8.52
N GLU A 155 -3.92 0.37 9.33
CA GLU A 155 -4.08 -0.08 10.72
C GLU A 155 -4.60 -1.52 10.77
N GLU A 156 -5.37 -1.96 9.77
CA GLU A 156 -5.84 -3.33 9.68
C GLU A 156 -4.67 -4.28 9.36
N THR A 157 -3.74 -3.92 8.45
CA THR A 157 -2.56 -4.76 8.18
C THR A 157 -1.65 -4.95 9.40
N LYS A 158 -1.78 -4.09 10.42
CA LYS A 158 -1.10 -4.21 11.72
C LYS A 158 -1.87 -5.05 12.76
N GLN A 159 -3.18 -5.21 12.57
CA GLN A 159 -4.07 -5.88 13.52
C GLN A 159 -4.33 -7.34 13.15
N PHE A 160 -4.18 -7.71 11.87
CA PHE A 160 -4.29 -9.11 11.45
C PHE A 160 -3.03 -9.89 11.87
N ALA A 161 -3.25 -10.97 12.63
CA ALA A 161 -2.19 -11.91 12.97
C ALA A 161 -1.53 -12.47 11.70
N ALA A 162 -0.21 -12.65 11.74
CA ALA A 162 0.60 -13.12 10.61
C ALA A 162 0.56 -12.26 9.33
N ALA A 163 -0.11 -11.10 9.32
CA ALA A 163 -0.07 -10.20 8.17
C ALA A 163 1.29 -9.51 8.02
N VAL A 164 2.03 -9.29 9.12
CA VAL A 164 3.38 -8.69 9.13
C VAL A 164 3.49 -7.42 8.28
N ASN A 165 2.49 -6.53 8.36
CA ASN A 165 2.41 -5.28 7.59
C ASN A 165 2.23 -5.46 6.08
N ASP A 166 1.72 -6.62 5.64
CA ASP A 166 1.55 -6.97 4.24
C ASP A 166 0.05 -7.02 3.85
N PRO A 167 -0.40 -6.17 2.90
CA PRO A 167 -1.78 -6.18 2.42
C PRO A 167 -2.23 -7.52 1.82
N ALA A 168 -1.35 -8.24 1.12
CA ALA A 168 -1.70 -9.52 0.51
C ALA A 168 -1.92 -10.60 1.58
N ARG A 169 -1.04 -10.66 2.60
CA ARG A 169 -1.23 -11.57 3.74
C ARG A 169 -2.45 -11.20 4.56
N MET A 170 -2.76 -9.92 4.74
CA MET A 170 -3.99 -9.48 5.40
C MET A 170 -5.24 -9.97 4.65
N ALA A 171 -5.23 -9.89 3.31
CA ALA A 171 -6.36 -10.32 2.48
C ALA A 171 -6.64 -11.82 2.54
N SER A 172 -5.68 -12.66 2.98
CA SER A 172 -5.89 -14.10 3.23
C SER A 172 -7.00 -14.37 4.25
N SER A 173 -7.29 -13.40 5.13
CA SER A 173 -8.39 -13.48 6.09
C SER A 173 -9.78 -13.30 5.46
N PHE A 174 -9.86 -12.96 4.17
CA PHE A 174 -11.12 -12.71 3.48
C PHE A 174 -11.67 -13.98 2.83
N ALA A 175 -13.00 -14.08 2.79
CA ALA A 175 -13.68 -15.22 2.21
C ALA A 175 -13.31 -15.41 0.73
N GLY A 176 -12.96 -16.64 0.35
CA GLY A 176 -12.56 -17.00 -1.01
C GLY A 176 -11.14 -16.61 -1.38
N VAL A 177 -10.32 -16.18 -0.41
CA VAL A 177 -8.88 -15.95 -0.58
C VAL A 177 -8.12 -17.05 0.16
N VAL A 178 -7.12 -17.63 -0.49
CA VAL A 178 -6.27 -18.68 0.08
C VAL A 178 -4.81 -18.39 -0.23
N THR A 179 -3.93 -18.63 0.73
CA THR A 179 -2.47 -18.61 0.54
C THR A 179 -1.98 -20.03 0.26
N GLN A 180 -0.95 -20.18 -0.58
CA GLN A 180 -0.38 -21.50 -0.88
C GLN A 180 0.59 -21.98 0.20
N ASP A 181 1.36 -21.05 0.79
CA ASP A 181 2.35 -21.31 1.82
C ASP A 181 2.57 -20.08 2.72
N ASP A 182 3.39 -20.23 3.77
CA ASP A 182 3.72 -19.17 4.72
C ASP A 182 4.94 -18.32 4.29
N GLY A 183 5.77 -18.84 3.39
CA GLY A 183 7.02 -18.20 2.92
C GLY A 183 6.79 -17.08 1.91
N ASN A 184 5.67 -17.10 1.19
CA ASN A 184 5.29 -16.13 0.17
C ASN A 184 3.93 -15.48 0.50
N ASN A 185 3.69 -14.26 0.03
CA ASN A 185 2.41 -13.57 0.15
C ASN A 185 1.51 -13.73 -1.09
N THR A 186 1.78 -14.72 -1.94
CA THR A 186 0.97 -15.04 -3.11
C THR A 186 -0.40 -15.54 -2.68
N ILE A 187 -1.46 -14.96 -3.25
CA ILE A 187 -2.84 -15.31 -2.95
C ILE A 187 -3.58 -15.86 -4.17
N VAL A 188 -4.43 -16.85 -3.93
CA VAL A 188 -5.39 -17.42 -4.86
C VAL A 188 -6.77 -16.89 -4.49
N ILE A 189 -7.49 -16.33 -5.47
CA ILE A 189 -8.81 -15.73 -5.26
C ILE A 189 -9.83 -16.54 -6.06
N ARG A 190 -10.75 -17.21 -5.34
CA ARG A 190 -11.82 -18.05 -5.90
C ARG A 190 -11.32 -19.11 -6.89
N GLY A 191 -10.12 -19.66 -6.63
CA GLY A 191 -9.49 -20.69 -7.45
C GLY A 191 -8.79 -20.19 -8.71
N ASN A 192 -8.79 -18.88 -8.99
CA ASN A 192 -8.06 -18.32 -10.13
C ASN A 192 -6.55 -18.32 -9.90
N ALA A 193 -5.78 -18.46 -10.99
CA ALA A 193 -4.33 -18.43 -10.95
C ALA A 193 -3.82 -17.12 -10.31
N PRO A 194 -2.83 -17.17 -9.39
CA PRO A 194 -2.36 -15.96 -8.70
C PRO A 194 -1.85 -14.88 -9.63
N ASN A 195 -1.22 -15.25 -10.75
CA ASN A 195 -0.67 -14.31 -11.75
C ASN A 195 -1.73 -13.42 -12.43
N GLY A 196 -3.02 -13.74 -12.29
CA GLY A 196 -4.13 -12.89 -12.74
C GLY A 196 -4.54 -11.80 -11.73
N LEU A 197 -3.83 -11.66 -10.60
CA LEU A 197 -4.03 -10.58 -9.64
C LEU A 197 -3.45 -9.27 -10.18
N LEU A 198 -4.32 -8.27 -10.31
CA LEU A 198 -3.95 -6.94 -10.76
C LEU A 198 -3.51 -6.07 -9.59
N TRP A 199 -2.26 -5.61 -9.62
CA TRP A 199 -1.75 -4.57 -8.72
C TRP A 199 -1.86 -3.21 -9.39
N ARG A 200 -2.53 -2.26 -8.74
CA ARG A 200 -2.58 -0.85 -9.16
C ARG A 200 -2.08 0.04 -8.05
N MET A 201 -1.36 1.08 -8.42
CA MET A 201 -0.96 2.16 -7.51
C MET A 201 -1.33 3.49 -8.13
N GLU A 202 -2.03 4.32 -7.36
CA GLU A 202 -2.45 5.65 -7.81
C GLU A 202 -3.25 5.65 -9.14
N GLY A 203 -3.91 4.52 -9.49
CA GLY A 203 -4.72 4.39 -10.69
C GLY A 203 -3.99 3.89 -11.94
N VAL A 204 -2.75 3.43 -11.82
CA VAL A 204 -2.02 2.74 -12.90
C VAL A 204 -1.58 1.35 -12.48
N ASP A 205 -1.53 0.44 -13.44
CA ASP A 205 -1.07 -0.93 -13.24
C ASP A 205 0.44 -0.92 -12.92
N ILE A 206 0.84 -1.71 -11.91
CA ILE A 206 2.23 -1.87 -11.49
C ILE A 206 2.57 -3.36 -11.40
N PRO A 207 3.86 -3.73 -11.52
CA PRO A 207 4.31 -5.07 -11.16
C PRO A 207 3.99 -5.39 -9.70
N ALA A 208 3.99 -6.68 -9.35
CA ALA A 208 3.80 -7.11 -7.96
C ALA A 208 4.81 -6.40 -7.04
N PRO A 209 4.36 -5.61 -6.05
CA PRO A 209 5.22 -4.78 -5.21
C PRO A 209 5.87 -5.61 -4.10
N ASN A 210 6.66 -6.62 -4.46
CA ASN A 210 7.25 -7.59 -3.54
C ASN A 210 8.74 -7.78 -3.76
N HIS A 211 9.48 -7.93 -2.66
CA HIS A 211 10.82 -8.49 -2.64
C HIS A 211 10.74 -10.00 -2.83
N PHE A 212 11.78 -10.59 -3.41
CA PHE A 212 11.88 -12.03 -3.67
C PHE A 212 10.71 -12.59 -4.50
N SER A 213 10.21 -11.82 -5.46
CA SER A 213 9.19 -12.26 -6.42
C SER A 213 9.85 -12.96 -7.61
N ALA A 214 9.35 -14.13 -7.97
CA ALA A 214 9.78 -14.84 -9.18
C ALA A 214 8.98 -14.39 -10.41
N VAL A 215 9.45 -14.73 -11.61
CA VAL A 215 8.72 -14.46 -12.85
C VAL A 215 7.40 -15.23 -12.85
N GLY A 216 6.31 -14.56 -13.19
CA GLY A 216 4.98 -15.18 -13.26
C GLY A 216 4.28 -15.36 -11.91
N THR A 217 4.81 -14.85 -10.81
CA THR A 217 4.11 -14.78 -9.51
C THR A 217 3.43 -13.42 -9.33
N SER A 218 2.41 -13.36 -8.46
CA SER A 218 1.78 -12.10 -8.03
C SER A 218 2.14 -11.69 -6.60
N GLY A 219 3.03 -12.46 -5.98
CA GLY A 219 3.56 -12.27 -4.64
C GLY A 219 5.06 -12.54 -4.56
N GLY A 220 5.63 -12.27 -3.40
CA GLY A 220 6.99 -12.64 -3.01
C GLY A 220 7.09 -12.83 -1.49
N GLY A 221 8.30 -12.95 -0.97
CA GLY A 221 8.50 -13.21 0.46
C GLY A 221 8.05 -12.05 1.36
N ILE A 222 8.33 -10.82 0.92
CA ILE A 222 8.14 -9.60 1.72
C ILE A 222 7.60 -8.48 0.83
N SER A 223 6.45 -7.88 1.18
CA SER A 223 5.92 -6.72 0.46
C SER A 223 6.84 -5.50 0.55
N ILE A 224 7.09 -4.82 -0.57
CA ILE A 224 7.78 -3.52 -0.67
C ILE A 224 6.89 -2.38 -0.12
N LEU A 225 5.59 -2.62 0.01
CA LEU A 225 4.64 -1.59 0.41
C LEU A 225 4.90 -1.14 1.85
N SER A 226 5.06 0.17 2.02
CA SER A 226 5.28 0.79 3.32
C SER A 226 3.96 1.14 3.99
N THR A 227 3.78 0.66 5.23
CA THR A 227 2.67 1.11 6.09
C THR A 227 2.74 2.60 6.42
N GLN A 228 3.90 3.22 6.28
CA GLN A 228 4.09 4.64 6.53
C GLN A 228 3.53 5.48 5.38
N LEU A 229 3.31 4.89 4.19
CA LEU A 229 2.83 5.58 2.99
C LEU A 229 1.47 5.15 2.48
N LEU A 230 1.02 3.93 2.74
CA LEU A 230 -0.28 3.49 2.28
C LEU A 230 -1.40 4.32 2.92
N SER A 231 -2.44 4.57 2.13
CA SER A 231 -3.74 5.08 2.58
C SER A 231 -4.78 3.96 2.45
N ASN A 232 -6.04 4.28 2.78
CA ASN A 232 -7.14 3.37 2.52
C ASN A 232 -7.13 2.97 1.04
N SER A 233 -7.19 1.66 0.81
CA SER A 233 -7.02 1.03 -0.49
C SER A 233 -8.11 -0.01 -0.68
N ASP A 234 -8.42 -0.35 -1.94
CA ASP A 234 -9.45 -1.35 -2.24
C ASP A 234 -8.83 -2.70 -2.54
N PHE A 235 -9.43 -3.76 -2.00
CA PHE A 235 -9.21 -5.13 -2.41
C PHE A 235 -10.50 -5.69 -3.02
N ILE A 236 -10.42 -6.13 -4.28
CA ILE A 236 -11.57 -6.55 -5.07
C ILE A 236 -11.37 -8.00 -5.51
N THR A 237 -12.36 -8.85 -5.25
CA THR A 237 -12.32 -10.31 -5.50
C THR A 237 -13.22 -10.76 -6.67
N GLY A 238 -13.90 -9.80 -7.33
CA GLY A 238 -14.78 -10.05 -8.46
C GLY A 238 -15.71 -8.87 -8.72
N ALA A 239 -16.61 -9.00 -9.70
CA ALA A 239 -17.55 -7.95 -10.10
C ALA A 239 -16.85 -6.58 -10.32
N PHE A 240 -15.73 -6.63 -11.04
CA PHE A 240 -14.87 -5.47 -11.23
C PHE A 240 -15.60 -4.36 -11.99
N ALA A 241 -15.38 -3.11 -11.56
CA ALA A 241 -15.69 -1.95 -12.39
C ALA A 241 -14.95 -2.04 -13.73
N SER A 242 -15.51 -1.43 -14.78
CA SER A 242 -14.96 -1.49 -16.15
C SER A 242 -13.54 -0.93 -16.25
N GLU A 243 -13.09 -0.13 -15.28
CA GLU A 243 -11.71 0.38 -15.24
C GLU A 243 -10.64 -0.67 -14.89
N TYR A 244 -11.04 -1.87 -14.46
CA TYR A 244 -10.13 -2.96 -14.09
C TYR A 244 -10.13 -4.09 -15.13
N GLY A 245 -10.34 -3.81 -16.42
CA GLY A 245 -10.57 -4.84 -17.44
C GLY A 245 -9.44 -5.87 -17.65
N ASN A 246 -8.21 -5.59 -17.19
CA ASN A 246 -7.11 -6.55 -17.22
C ASN A 246 -7.10 -7.55 -16.04
N ALA A 247 -8.01 -7.41 -15.07
CA ALA A 247 -8.04 -8.26 -13.89
C ALA A 247 -8.76 -9.58 -14.16
N LEU A 248 -8.05 -10.70 -13.95
CA LEU A 248 -8.61 -12.05 -14.10
C LEU A 248 -8.94 -12.69 -12.75
N SER A 249 -8.15 -12.41 -11.70
CA SER A 249 -8.28 -13.07 -10.40
C SER A 249 -8.78 -12.14 -9.29
N GLY A 250 -8.29 -10.91 -9.27
CA GLY A 250 -8.59 -9.91 -8.24
C GLY A 250 -7.86 -8.61 -8.50
N VAL A 251 -8.12 -7.59 -7.68
CA VAL A 251 -7.47 -6.28 -7.78
C VAL A 251 -7.05 -5.80 -6.40
N PHE A 252 -5.81 -5.35 -6.28
CA PHE A 252 -5.36 -4.43 -5.24
C PHE A 252 -5.22 -3.03 -5.84
N ASP A 253 -6.09 -2.10 -5.44
CA ASP A 253 -6.05 -0.70 -5.86
C ASP A 253 -5.50 0.17 -4.73
N LEU A 254 -4.18 0.37 -4.78
CA LEU A 254 -3.38 0.99 -3.74
C LEU A 254 -3.36 2.51 -3.88
N LYS A 255 -3.60 3.19 -2.76
CA LYS A 255 -3.47 4.66 -2.66
C LYS A 255 -2.38 5.03 -1.67
N LEU A 256 -1.68 6.11 -1.94
CA LEU A 256 -0.66 6.66 -1.07
C LEU A 256 -1.22 7.88 -0.32
N ARG A 257 -0.98 7.93 0.99
CA ARG A 257 -1.38 9.07 1.81
C ARG A 257 -0.45 10.25 1.56
N LYS A 258 -0.95 11.45 1.82
CA LYS A 258 -0.13 12.67 1.80
C LYS A 258 0.69 12.77 3.09
N GLY A 259 1.82 13.47 3.00
CA GLY A 259 2.58 13.85 4.18
C GLY A 259 1.91 14.98 4.96
N ASN A 260 2.33 15.17 6.21
CA ASN A 260 1.83 16.23 7.08
C ASN A 260 2.12 17.64 6.51
N GLN A 261 1.07 18.42 6.19
CA GLN A 261 1.21 19.77 5.61
C GLN A 261 1.49 20.89 6.62
N ASP A 262 1.47 20.60 7.92
CA ASP A 262 1.59 21.62 8.97
C ASP A 262 2.92 21.58 9.69
N LYS A 263 3.42 20.37 9.97
CA LYS A 263 4.65 20.17 10.75
C LYS A 263 5.48 19.03 10.20
N ARG A 264 6.79 19.13 10.46
CA ARG A 264 7.74 18.08 10.09
C ARG A 264 7.74 16.99 11.16
N GLU A 265 7.66 15.75 10.74
CA GLU A 265 7.60 14.58 11.63
C GLU A 265 8.58 13.51 11.14
N TYR A 266 9.09 12.73 12.11
CA TYR A 266 10.00 11.62 11.87
C TYR A 266 9.46 10.39 12.56
N THR A 267 9.57 9.24 11.92
CA THR A 267 9.18 7.94 12.48
C THR A 267 10.33 6.98 12.33
N PHE A 268 10.69 6.30 13.42
CA PHE A 268 11.62 5.19 13.40
C PHE A 268 10.88 3.95 13.90
N GLN A 269 11.01 2.84 13.19
CA GLN A 269 10.43 1.56 13.58
C GLN A 269 11.47 0.46 13.40
N ALA A 270 11.54 -0.44 14.37
CA ALA A 270 12.38 -1.63 14.30
C ALA A 270 11.47 -2.85 14.40
N GLY A 271 11.59 -3.75 13.43
CA GLY A 271 10.87 -5.03 13.40
C GLY A 271 11.77 -6.16 12.91
N VAL A 272 11.28 -7.39 13.02
CA VAL A 272 12.01 -8.59 12.61
C VAL A 272 12.33 -8.57 11.11
N LEU A 273 11.42 -8.05 10.28
CA LEU A 273 11.65 -7.97 8.84
C LEU A 273 12.45 -6.74 8.43
N GLY A 274 12.36 -5.61 9.14
CA GLY A 274 13.06 -4.39 8.72
C GLY A 274 13.20 -3.31 9.78
N LEU A 275 14.18 -2.44 9.55
CA LEU A 275 14.36 -1.15 10.21
C LEU A 275 13.83 -0.07 9.26
N ASP A 276 12.82 0.65 9.72
CA ASP A 276 12.12 1.69 8.99
C ASP A 276 12.49 3.07 9.52
N ALA A 277 12.81 3.99 8.61
CA ALA A 277 12.88 5.41 8.88
C ALA A 277 11.92 6.13 7.92
N ALA A 278 11.03 6.95 8.45
CA ALA A 278 10.13 7.78 7.65
C ALA A 278 10.19 9.23 8.08
N MET A 279 9.91 10.10 7.12
CA MET A 279 9.99 11.54 7.28
C MET A 279 8.91 12.20 6.45
N GLU A 280 8.19 13.12 7.07
CA GLU A 280 7.14 13.88 6.39
C GLU A 280 7.14 15.34 6.83
N GLY A 281 6.56 16.20 6.02
CA GLY A 281 6.39 17.59 6.39
C GLY A 281 5.93 18.51 5.28
N PRO A 282 5.77 19.81 5.61
CA PRO A 282 5.32 20.82 4.66
C PRO A 282 6.36 21.08 3.58
N MET A 283 5.86 21.37 2.38
CA MET A 283 6.65 21.85 1.24
C MET A 283 5.94 23.05 0.61
N ARG A 284 6.61 24.21 0.47
CA ARG A 284 5.97 25.41 -0.10
C ARG A 284 5.86 25.29 -1.63
N MET A 285 4.67 25.54 -2.16
CA MET A 285 4.36 25.56 -3.60
C MET A 285 3.78 26.93 -3.95
N GLY A 286 4.66 27.91 -4.17
CA GLY A 286 4.26 29.32 -4.24
C GLY A 286 3.56 29.77 -2.96
N ASN A 287 2.30 30.19 -3.07
CA ASN A 287 1.46 30.61 -1.94
C ASN A 287 0.72 29.46 -1.25
N GLN A 288 0.88 28.21 -1.71
CA GLN A 288 0.17 27.05 -1.21
C GLN A 288 1.10 26.11 -0.41
N LYS A 289 0.50 25.31 0.48
CA LYS A 289 1.20 24.30 1.28
C LYS A 289 1.02 22.92 0.66
N GLY A 290 2.07 22.40 0.05
CA GLY A 290 2.21 20.98 -0.27
C GLY A 290 2.78 20.18 0.89
N SER A 291 3.06 18.91 0.65
CA SER A 291 3.77 18.06 1.60
C SER A 291 4.65 17.04 0.90
N PHE A 292 5.66 16.59 1.62
CA PHE A 292 6.47 15.44 1.25
C PHE A 292 6.30 14.34 2.31
N LEU A 293 6.43 13.10 1.87
CA LEU A 293 6.46 11.91 2.70
C LEU A 293 7.44 10.93 2.06
N VAL A 294 8.41 10.46 2.82
CA VAL A 294 9.44 9.51 2.39
C VAL A 294 9.60 8.45 3.46
N ASN A 295 9.75 7.20 3.06
CA ASN A 295 10.12 6.09 3.94
C ASN A 295 11.19 5.25 3.28
N TYR A 296 12.16 4.85 4.08
CA TYR A 296 13.20 3.90 3.72
C TYR A 296 13.19 2.76 4.73
N ARG A 297 13.31 1.52 4.23
CA ARG A 297 13.39 0.32 5.05
C ARG A 297 14.58 -0.53 4.64
N TYR A 298 15.32 -1.03 5.62
CA TYR A 298 16.43 -1.96 5.41
C TYR A 298 16.22 -3.27 6.19
N SER A 299 16.64 -4.39 5.60
CA SER A 299 16.46 -5.72 6.17
C SER A 299 17.14 -5.90 7.54
N THR A 300 16.35 -6.13 8.58
CA THR A 300 16.86 -6.54 9.90
C THR A 300 17.46 -7.94 9.83
N LEU A 301 16.93 -8.81 8.96
CA LEU A 301 17.47 -10.16 8.72
C LEU A 301 18.93 -10.06 8.28
N SER A 302 19.26 -9.22 7.29
CA SER A 302 20.66 -9.05 6.86
C SER A 302 21.58 -8.60 8.00
N LEU A 303 21.12 -7.71 8.88
CA LEU A 303 21.89 -7.25 10.03
C LEU A 303 22.12 -8.37 11.06
N LEU A 304 21.10 -9.16 11.37
CA LEU A 304 21.21 -10.29 12.29
C LEU A 304 22.15 -11.38 11.77
N GLY A 305 22.09 -11.67 10.46
CA GLY A 305 23.02 -12.62 9.81
C GLY A 305 24.48 -12.15 9.90
N LYS A 306 24.74 -10.86 9.65
CA LYS A 306 26.07 -10.26 9.82
C LYS A 306 26.56 -10.28 11.28
N MET A 307 25.66 -10.36 12.25
CA MET A 307 25.96 -10.50 13.68
C MET A 307 26.13 -11.97 14.12
N GLY A 308 26.01 -12.94 13.21
CA GLY A 308 26.19 -14.36 13.49
C GLY A 308 24.94 -15.07 14.03
N VAL A 309 23.77 -14.44 13.95
CA VAL A 309 22.50 -15.11 14.27
C VAL A 309 22.13 -16.01 13.09
N ASN A 310 21.81 -17.28 13.35
CA ASN A 310 21.31 -18.18 12.31
C ASN A 310 19.86 -17.80 11.95
N ILE A 311 19.64 -17.41 10.70
CA ILE A 311 18.35 -16.96 10.14
C ILE A 311 17.96 -17.78 8.90
N GLY A 312 18.53 -18.99 8.77
CA GLY A 312 18.34 -19.90 7.64
C GLY A 312 19.60 -20.10 6.81
N ASP A 313 19.54 -21.03 5.86
CA ASP A 313 20.67 -21.40 5.01
C ASP A 313 21.00 -20.34 3.93
N ALA A 314 20.04 -19.48 3.59
CA ALA A 314 20.20 -18.42 2.59
C ALA A 314 20.27 -17.02 3.21
N VAL A 315 21.29 -16.25 2.83
CA VAL A 315 21.44 -14.84 3.20
C VAL A 315 20.40 -14.02 2.45
N THR A 316 19.40 -13.56 3.19
CA THR A 316 18.24 -12.83 2.64
C THR A 316 18.41 -11.34 2.94
N ASN A 317 18.59 -10.53 1.90
CA ASN A 317 18.81 -9.09 2.03
C ASN A 317 17.86 -8.32 1.13
N PHE A 318 17.34 -7.22 1.67
CA PHE A 318 16.48 -6.32 0.92
C PHE A 318 16.55 -4.91 1.48
N GLN A 319 16.17 -3.96 0.64
CA GLN A 319 15.93 -2.58 1.02
C GLN A 319 14.89 -1.96 0.12
N ASP A 320 14.12 -1.03 0.64
CA ASP A 320 13.14 -0.31 -0.15
C ASP A 320 13.04 1.17 0.24
N LEU A 321 12.62 1.96 -0.75
CA LEU A 321 12.35 3.38 -0.63
C LEU A 321 10.98 3.63 -1.24
N SER A 322 10.15 4.40 -0.54
CA SER A 322 8.87 4.86 -1.06
C SER A 322 8.67 6.33 -0.71
N PHE A 323 8.02 7.08 -1.61
CA PHE A 323 7.75 8.49 -1.39
C PHE A 323 6.43 8.93 -2.02
N ASN A 324 5.85 9.99 -1.46
CA ASN A 324 4.69 10.67 -2.01
C ASN A 324 4.80 12.18 -1.75
N ASN A 325 4.92 12.97 -2.82
CA ASN A 325 5.08 14.42 -2.77
C ASN A 325 3.84 15.10 -3.34
N TYR A 326 3.03 15.70 -2.49
CA TYR A 326 1.83 16.44 -2.88
C TYR A 326 2.17 17.91 -3.14
N MET A 327 1.86 18.38 -4.34
CA MET A 327 2.17 19.69 -4.87
C MET A 327 0.91 20.38 -5.38
N PRO A 328 0.21 21.16 -4.54
CA PRO A 328 -0.96 21.91 -4.99
C PRO A 328 -0.56 23.05 -5.93
N ALA A 329 -1.38 23.31 -6.95
CA ALA A 329 -1.11 24.25 -8.05
C ALA A 329 -2.28 25.20 -8.35
N GLY A 330 -3.10 25.49 -7.34
CA GLY A 330 -4.25 26.40 -7.44
C GLY A 330 -5.21 26.06 -8.56
N ARG A 331 -5.44 27.01 -9.48
CA ARG A 331 -6.37 26.84 -10.62
C ARG A 331 -6.02 25.69 -11.56
N PHE A 332 -4.77 25.22 -11.53
CA PHE A 332 -4.34 24.07 -12.32
C PHE A 332 -4.64 22.73 -11.63
N GLY A 333 -5.17 22.74 -10.40
CA GLY A 333 -5.45 21.55 -9.61
C GLY A 333 -4.28 21.21 -8.71
N SER A 334 -3.89 19.94 -8.70
CA SER A 334 -2.76 19.44 -7.91
C SER A 334 -1.94 18.44 -8.70
N PHE A 335 -0.66 18.37 -8.35
CA PHE A 335 0.28 17.38 -8.82
C PHE A 335 0.74 16.52 -7.65
N THR A 336 0.97 15.24 -7.91
CA THR A 336 1.54 14.32 -6.93
C THR A 336 2.64 13.52 -7.59
N LEU A 337 3.87 13.67 -7.13
CA LEU A 337 5.01 12.86 -7.56
C LEU A 337 5.17 11.71 -6.56
N PHE A 338 4.97 10.48 -7.01
CA PHE A 338 5.00 9.29 -6.17
C PHE A 338 5.97 8.25 -6.73
N GLY A 339 6.43 7.36 -5.86
CA GLY A 339 7.24 6.24 -6.30
C GLY A 339 7.54 5.25 -5.18
N MET A 340 7.94 4.07 -5.60
CA MET A 340 8.45 3.01 -4.75
C MET A 340 9.54 2.24 -5.49
N GLY A 341 10.53 1.75 -4.75
CA GLY A 341 11.58 0.90 -5.29
C GLY A 341 12.01 -0.09 -4.23
N GLY A 342 12.16 -1.35 -4.62
CA GLY A 342 12.69 -2.41 -3.77
C GLY A 342 13.83 -3.11 -4.49
N LEU A 343 14.94 -3.27 -3.77
CA LEU A 343 16.05 -4.11 -4.18
C LEU A 343 16.10 -5.31 -3.24
N SER A 344 16.16 -6.51 -3.79
CA SER A 344 16.33 -7.72 -2.99
C SER A 344 17.26 -8.70 -3.66
N ASN A 345 18.06 -9.36 -2.83
CA ASN A 345 18.88 -10.49 -3.23
C ASN A 345 18.88 -11.59 -2.17
N GLN A 346 18.91 -12.82 -2.64
CA GLN A 346 19.01 -14.00 -1.80
C GLN A 346 20.16 -14.86 -2.31
N TYR A 347 21.12 -15.11 -1.44
CA TYR A 347 22.31 -15.89 -1.77
C TYR A 347 22.41 -17.11 -0.87
N GLN A 348 22.68 -18.27 -1.45
CA GLN A 348 23.03 -19.48 -0.73
C GLN A 348 24.32 -20.05 -1.31
N ASN A 349 25.20 -20.54 -0.43
CA ASN A 349 26.38 -21.28 -0.84
C ASN A 349 26.11 -22.77 -0.70
N GLY A 350 26.39 -23.53 -1.76
CA GLY A 350 26.41 -24.98 -1.71
C GLY A 350 27.47 -25.48 -0.73
N LYS A 351 27.20 -26.60 -0.08
CA LYS A 351 28.10 -27.27 0.86
C LYS A 351 28.70 -28.48 0.15
N ALA A 352 30.02 -28.58 0.01
CA ALA A 352 30.68 -29.77 -0.55
C ALA A 352 30.73 -30.90 0.50
N ASP A 353 29.56 -31.40 0.88
CA ASP A 353 29.38 -32.40 1.93
C ASP A 353 28.14 -33.25 1.63
N THR A 354 28.36 -34.48 1.15
CA THR A 354 27.29 -35.43 0.80
C THR A 354 26.39 -35.78 1.98
N ALA A 355 26.89 -35.72 3.23
CA ALA A 355 26.04 -35.92 4.40
C ALA A 355 25.01 -34.79 4.52
N SER A 356 25.41 -33.54 4.30
CA SER A 356 24.50 -32.40 4.29
C SER A 356 23.43 -32.49 3.19
N TRP A 357 23.76 -33.11 2.04
CA TRP A 357 22.82 -33.30 0.93
C TRP A 357 21.74 -34.33 1.26
N SER A 358 22.10 -35.35 2.04
CA SER A 358 21.14 -36.34 2.53
C SER A 358 20.15 -35.76 3.54
N GLU A 359 20.58 -34.77 4.34
CA GLU A 359 19.72 -34.05 5.28
C GLU A 359 18.87 -32.98 4.58
N ASN A 360 19.46 -32.25 3.64
CA ASN A 360 18.81 -31.22 2.85
C ASN A 360 19.37 -31.23 1.43
N PHE A 361 18.62 -31.80 0.48
CA PHE A 361 19.03 -31.88 -0.92
C PHE A 361 19.39 -30.51 -1.53
N TYR A 362 18.77 -29.43 -1.06
CA TYR A 362 19.06 -28.09 -1.57
C TYR A 362 20.43 -27.56 -1.16
N SER A 363 21.10 -28.19 -0.19
CA SER A 363 22.43 -27.76 0.28
C SER A 363 23.55 -28.02 -0.73
N LYS A 364 23.32 -28.79 -1.80
CA LYS A 364 24.29 -28.94 -2.91
C LYS A 364 24.26 -27.79 -3.92
N TYR A 365 23.26 -26.91 -3.84
CA TYR A 365 23.11 -25.80 -4.78
C TYR A 365 23.69 -24.49 -4.21
N THR A 366 24.49 -23.83 -5.04
CA THR A 366 24.83 -22.41 -4.88
C THR A 366 23.88 -21.61 -5.74
N PHE A 367 23.24 -20.57 -5.21
CA PHE A 367 22.42 -19.68 -6.03
C PHE A 367 22.55 -18.22 -5.62
N ASP A 368 22.40 -17.34 -6.60
CA ASP A 368 22.23 -15.90 -6.43
C ASP A 368 20.93 -15.48 -7.14
N PHE A 369 19.95 -15.11 -6.34
CA PHE A 369 18.63 -14.68 -6.80
C PHE A 369 18.44 -13.19 -6.56
N ILE A 370 18.07 -12.45 -7.60
CA ILE A 370 17.72 -11.03 -7.52
C ILE A 370 16.27 -10.80 -7.94
N ALA A 371 15.59 -9.92 -7.20
CA ALA A 371 14.25 -9.46 -7.55
C ALA A 371 14.12 -7.98 -7.19
N ASN A 372 14.09 -7.13 -8.20
CA ASN A 372 14.02 -5.69 -8.05
C ASN A 372 12.79 -5.13 -8.74
N THR A 373 12.05 -4.28 -8.04
CA THR A 373 10.84 -3.64 -8.56
C THR A 373 10.94 -2.15 -8.35
N GLY A 374 10.54 -1.36 -9.34
CA GLY A 374 10.51 0.10 -9.23
C GLY A 374 9.29 0.69 -9.91
N VAL A 375 8.76 1.77 -9.34
CA VAL A 375 7.64 2.55 -9.87
C VAL A 375 7.94 4.02 -9.60
N LEU A 376 7.78 4.85 -10.63
CA LEU A 376 7.83 6.30 -10.54
C LEU A 376 6.65 6.86 -11.32
N GLY A 377 5.87 7.75 -10.72
CA GLY A 377 4.72 8.34 -11.38
C GLY A 377 4.43 9.77 -10.97
N LEU A 378 3.79 10.49 -11.89
CA LEU A 378 3.27 11.83 -11.70
C LEU A 378 1.77 11.81 -11.96
N THR A 379 1.01 12.12 -10.93
CA THR A 379 -0.44 12.31 -11.00
C THR A 379 -0.75 13.80 -11.13
N HIS A 380 -1.59 14.17 -12.09
CA HIS A 380 -2.32 15.43 -12.13
C HIS A 380 -3.78 15.16 -11.74
N SER A 381 -4.34 16.01 -10.88
CA SER A 381 -5.73 15.90 -10.45
C SER A 381 -6.39 17.27 -10.39
N LYS A 382 -7.58 17.38 -10.98
CA LYS A 382 -8.35 18.61 -11.01
C LYS A 382 -9.83 18.32 -10.80
N ALA A 383 -10.39 18.93 -9.76
CA ALA A 383 -11.81 18.93 -9.49
C ALA A 383 -12.43 20.25 -9.98
N TRP A 384 -13.62 20.12 -10.56
CA TRP A 384 -14.62 21.16 -10.76
C TRP A 384 -15.88 20.73 -9.99
N ASP A 385 -16.89 21.59 -9.94
CA ASP A 385 -18.13 21.35 -9.17
C ASP A 385 -18.74 19.94 -9.34
N LYS A 386 -18.88 19.48 -10.58
CA LYS A 386 -19.49 18.19 -10.92
C LYS A 386 -18.56 17.23 -11.66
N THR A 387 -17.29 17.59 -11.80
CA THR A 387 -16.35 16.86 -12.67
C THR A 387 -15.01 16.70 -12.00
N PHE A 388 -14.42 15.52 -12.10
CA PHE A 388 -13.08 15.24 -11.61
C PHE A 388 -12.24 14.60 -12.70
N LEU A 389 -11.08 15.17 -12.99
CA LEU A 389 -10.09 14.61 -13.89
C LEU A 389 -8.90 14.14 -13.07
N LYS A 390 -8.48 12.89 -13.30
CA LYS A 390 -7.21 12.32 -12.83
C LYS A 390 -6.42 11.83 -14.03
N THR A 391 -5.23 12.37 -14.23
CA THR A 391 -4.29 11.91 -15.25
C THR A 391 -3.01 11.45 -14.57
N VAL A 392 -2.48 10.30 -14.95
CA VAL A 392 -1.27 9.71 -14.37
C VAL A 392 -0.33 9.34 -15.49
N ILE A 393 0.94 9.70 -15.35
CA ILE A 393 2.03 9.20 -16.19
C ILE A 393 2.98 8.45 -15.26
N ALA A 394 3.33 7.22 -15.59
CA ALA A 394 4.19 6.39 -14.76
C ALA A 394 5.16 5.56 -15.60
N ALA A 395 6.30 5.24 -14.99
CA ALA A 395 7.22 4.22 -15.45
C ALA A 395 7.38 3.19 -14.33
N SER A 396 7.33 1.91 -14.68
CA SER A 396 7.61 0.81 -13.76
C SER A 396 8.67 -0.12 -14.35
N THR A 397 9.43 -0.77 -13.47
CA THR A 397 10.47 -1.73 -13.82
C THR A 397 10.35 -2.96 -12.95
N PHE A 398 10.63 -4.12 -13.54
CA PHE A 398 10.77 -5.39 -12.86
C PHE A 398 12.01 -6.09 -13.41
N ILE A 399 12.97 -6.37 -12.54
CA ILE A 399 14.21 -7.07 -12.86
C ILE A 399 14.24 -8.33 -12.00
N ASN A 400 14.34 -9.48 -12.64
CA ASN A 400 14.50 -10.76 -11.98
C ASN A 400 15.72 -11.48 -12.56
N GLY A 401 16.50 -12.12 -11.71
CA GLY A 401 17.63 -12.92 -12.17
C GLY A 401 17.93 -14.04 -11.20
N LEU A 402 18.38 -15.16 -11.74
CA LEU A 402 18.75 -16.34 -10.98
C LEU A 402 19.98 -16.95 -11.65
N GLN A 403 21.07 -17.06 -10.90
CA GLN A 403 22.18 -17.94 -11.25
C GLN A 403 22.19 -19.09 -10.27
N GLN A 404 22.31 -20.31 -10.76
CA GLN A 404 22.36 -21.52 -9.95
C GLN A 404 23.46 -22.45 -10.45
N GLU A 405 24.26 -22.93 -9.52
CA GLU A 405 25.30 -23.93 -9.71
C GLU A 405 24.99 -25.15 -8.84
N GLU A 406 25.42 -26.32 -9.28
CA GLU A 406 25.29 -27.56 -8.52
C GLU A 406 26.66 -28.17 -8.24
N ILE A 407 26.88 -28.53 -6.97
CA ILE A 407 28.02 -29.35 -6.56
C ILE A 407 27.68 -30.82 -6.82
N GLN A 408 28.42 -31.45 -7.72
CA GLN A 408 28.28 -32.86 -8.09
C GLN A 408 28.89 -33.79 -7.03
N ASP A 409 28.59 -35.09 -7.11
CA ASP A 409 29.11 -36.10 -6.17
C ASP A 409 30.65 -36.17 -6.09
N ASP A 410 31.34 -35.76 -7.15
CA ASP A 410 32.81 -35.63 -7.22
C ASP A 410 33.33 -34.25 -6.73
N TYR A 411 32.43 -33.43 -6.20
CA TYR A 411 32.62 -32.04 -5.78
C TYR A 411 33.00 -31.06 -6.90
N SER A 412 32.86 -31.44 -8.17
CA SER A 412 32.90 -30.50 -9.28
C SER A 412 31.68 -29.57 -9.23
N ILE A 413 31.85 -28.34 -9.72
CA ILE A 413 30.79 -27.33 -9.78
C ILE A 413 30.36 -27.19 -11.22
N VAL A 414 29.05 -27.32 -11.45
CA VAL A 414 28.44 -27.21 -12.77
C VAL A 414 27.39 -26.10 -12.73
N ASP A 415 27.51 -25.13 -13.63
CA ASP A 415 26.43 -24.17 -13.89
C ASP A 415 25.18 -24.94 -14.32
N GLN A 416 24.06 -24.76 -13.61
CA GLN A 416 22.79 -25.43 -13.91
C GLN A 416 21.82 -24.51 -14.63
N TYR A 417 21.81 -23.22 -14.24
CA TYR A 417 20.77 -22.30 -14.65
C TYR A 417 21.24 -20.83 -14.58
N ASP A 418 20.96 -20.06 -15.63
CA ASP A 418 21.14 -18.59 -15.68
C ASP A 418 19.90 -17.97 -16.31
N GLN A 419 19.16 -17.18 -15.54
CA GLN A 419 18.04 -16.37 -16.00
C GLN A 419 18.29 -14.89 -15.73
N ARG A 420 17.95 -14.06 -16.73
CA ARG A 420 17.79 -12.60 -16.57
C ARG A 420 16.54 -12.13 -17.30
N HIS A 421 15.69 -11.45 -16.56
CA HIS A 421 14.41 -10.93 -17.02
C HIS A 421 14.33 -9.46 -16.63
N THR A 422 14.27 -8.57 -17.61
CA THR A 422 14.04 -7.13 -17.38
C THR A 422 12.80 -6.70 -18.13
N GLN A 423 11.90 -6.03 -17.43
CA GLN A 423 10.71 -5.40 -18.00
C GLN A 423 10.62 -3.95 -17.55
N ILE A 424 10.32 -3.06 -18.49
CA ILE A 424 10.05 -1.65 -18.23
C ILE A 424 8.73 -1.31 -18.90
N THR A 425 7.77 -0.78 -18.14
CA THR A 425 6.46 -0.37 -18.65
C THR A 425 6.26 1.12 -18.44
N TYR A 426 6.00 1.84 -19.51
CA TYR A 426 5.54 3.24 -19.47
C TYR A 426 4.03 3.27 -19.61
N THR A 427 3.32 3.94 -18.72
CA THR A 427 1.87 4.03 -18.73
C THR A 427 1.43 5.48 -18.65
N ILE A 428 0.47 5.86 -19.50
CA ILE A 428 -0.34 7.07 -19.33
C ILE A 428 -1.79 6.66 -19.13
N SER A 429 -2.45 7.22 -18.13
CA SER A 429 -3.85 6.96 -17.79
C SER A 429 -4.56 8.28 -17.58
N SER A 430 -5.77 8.44 -18.13
CA SER A 430 -6.61 9.61 -17.88
C SER A 430 -8.04 9.15 -17.64
N ILE A 431 -8.60 9.57 -16.51
CA ILE A 431 -9.92 9.19 -16.04
C ILE A 431 -10.69 10.46 -15.71
N LEU A 432 -11.90 10.54 -16.25
CA LEU A 432 -12.86 11.59 -16.01
C LEU A 432 -14.09 11.01 -15.29
N SER A 433 -14.38 11.54 -14.11
CA SER A 433 -15.63 11.29 -13.39
C SER A 433 -16.53 12.51 -13.55
N HIS A 434 -17.80 12.30 -13.86
CA HIS A 434 -18.80 13.36 -13.94
C HIS A 434 -20.09 12.94 -13.23
N LYS A 435 -20.58 13.81 -12.34
CA LYS A 435 -21.82 13.63 -11.59
C LYS A 435 -22.86 14.60 -12.12
N PHE A 436 -23.83 14.11 -12.87
CA PHE A 436 -24.91 14.96 -13.42
C PHE A 436 -25.80 15.50 -12.29
N ASN A 437 -26.15 14.61 -11.36
CA ASN A 437 -26.87 14.87 -10.12
C ASN A 437 -26.69 13.69 -9.15
N SER A 438 -27.34 13.72 -7.99
CA SER A 438 -27.26 12.65 -7.00
C SER A 438 -27.71 11.27 -7.53
N ARG A 439 -28.46 11.15 -8.63
CA ARG A 439 -28.88 9.85 -9.17
C ARG A 439 -28.01 9.34 -10.30
N HIS A 440 -27.30 10.21 -11.01
CA HIS A 440 -26.64 9.88 -12.27
C HIS A 440 -25.16 10.23 -12.24
N PHE A 441 -24.31 9.22 -12.36
CA PHE A 441 -22.85 9.33 -12.33
C PHE A 441 -22.24 8.57 -13.52
N ILE A 442 -21.19 9.13 -14.11
CA ILE A 442 -20.40 8.45 -15.15
C ILE A 442 -18.92 8.58 -14.83
N ARG A 443 -18.17 7.50 -15.08
CA ARG A 443 -16.71 7.47 -15.04
C ARG A 443 -16.22 6.84 -16.33
N ALA A 444 -15.38 7.55 -17.06
CA ALA A 444 -14.79 7.07 -18.29
C ALA A 444 -13.31 7.40 -18.32
N GLY A 445 -12.53 6.59 -19.02
CA GLY A 445 -11.09 6.81 -19.10
C GLY A 445 -10.44 5.99 -20.19
N ALA A 446 -9.18 6.29 -20.42
CA ALA A 446 -8.33 5.51 -21.29
C ALA A 446 -6.94 5.42 -20.67
N TYR A 447 -6.27 4.30 -20.91
CA TYR A 447 -4.87 4.11 -20.56
C TYR A 447 -4.11 3.44 -21.69
N ALA A 448 -2.92 3.94 -21.93
CA ALA A 448 -1.98 3.41 -22.90
C ALA A 448 -0.70 2.99 -22.19
N SER A 449 -0.21 1.80 -22.52
CA SER A 449 0.99 1.23 -21.93
C SER A 449 1.95 0.77 -23.03
N LEU A 450 3.23 1.03 -22.84
CA LEU A 450 4.33 0.56 -23.67
C LEU A 450 5.26 -0.29 -22.79
N LEU A 451 5.22 -1.59 -22.98
CA LEU A 451 6.11 -2.57 -22.37
C LEU A 451 7.37 -2.72 -23.23
N LYS A 452 8.54 -2.66 -22.60
CA LYS A 452 9.81 -3.11 -23.16
C LYS A 452 10.32 -4.27 -22.33
N PHE A 453 10.81 -5.31 -22.97
CA PHE A 453 11.35 -6.48 -22.27
C PHE A 453 12.67 -6.96 -22.87
N ASP A 454 13.50 -7.56 -22.02
CA ASP A 454 14.71 -8.30 -22.38
C ASP A 454 14.77 -9.58 -21.51
N LEU A 455 14.74 -10.73 -22.18
CA LEU A 455 14.68 -12.06 -21.58
C LEU A 455 15.88 -12.86 -22.06
N LYS A 456 16.60 -13.44 -21.10
CA LYS A 456 17.63 -14.45 -21.34
C LYS A 456 17.43 -15.60 -20.36
N GLN A 457 17.48 -16.83 -20.84
CA GLN A 457 17.53 -18.03 -20.03
C GLN A 457 18.46 -19.06 -20.67
N SER A 458 19.32 -19.65 -19.85
CA SER A 458 20.18 -20.77 -20.21
C SER A 458 20.07 -21.87 -19.16
N ASP A 459 19.99 -23.12 -19.62
CA ASP A 459 19.86 -24.31 -18.77
C ASP A 459 20.97 -25.30 -19.16
N PHE A 460 21.46 -26.08 -18.20
CA PHE A 460 22.44 -27.14 -18.47
C PHE A 460 21.78 -28.31 -19.22
N ASN A 461 22.38 -28.73 -20.33
CA ASN A 461 21.99 -29.95 -21.04
C ASN A 461 22.89 -31.10 -20.58
N TRP A 462 22.28 -32.11 -19.94
CA TRP A 462 22.98 -33.29 -19.43
C TRP A 462 23.44 -34.27 -20.52
N ASP A 463 22.84 -34.23 -21.71
CA ASP A 463 23.24 -35.10 -22.82
C ASP A 463 24.55 -34.62 -23.47
N ASP A 464 24.69 -33.29 -23.59
CA ASP A 464 25.83 -32.64 -24.27
C ASP A 464 26.85 -32.03 -23.28
N GLU A 465 26.58 -32.09 -21.97
CA GLU A 465 27.39 -31.52 -20.88
C GLU A 465 27.73 -30.03 -21.06
N VAL A 466 26.79 -29.24 -21.62
CA VAL A 466 26.99 -27.82 -21.89
C VAL A 466 25.79 -26.97 -21.48
N MET A 467 26.05 -25.70 -21.15
CA MET A 467 25.00 -24.70 -20.97
C MET A 467 24.37 -24.32 -22.32
N GLU A 468 23.07 -24.57 -22.45
CA GLU A 468 22.32 -24.24 -23.65
C GLU A 468 21.49 -22.98 -23.46
N LEU A 469 21.51 -22.08 -24.45
CA LEU A 469 20.61 -20.93 -24.50
C LEU A 469 19.20 -21.39 -24.89
N LYS A 470 18.26 -21.39 -23.93
CA LYS A 470 16.86 -21.77 -24.15
C LYS A 470 16.01 -20.59 -24.62
N LEU A 471 16.27 -19.39 -24.10
CA LEU A 471 15.52 -18.18 -24.43
C LEU A 471 16.47 -16.99 -24.58
N LYS A 472 16.32 -16.25 -25.67
CA LYS A 472 16.89 -14.91 -25.82
C LYS A 472 15.96 -14.06 -26.68
N SER A 473 15.26 -13.14 -26.03
CA SER A 473 14.29 -12.29 -26.72
C SER A 473 14.25 -10.92 -26.08
N SER A 474 14.32 -9.88 -26.91
CA SER A 474 14.02 -8.52 -26.50
C SER A 474 13.01 -7.91 -27.47
N GLY A 475 12.21 -6.96 -26.97
CA GLY A 475 11.13 -6.41 -27.78
C GLY A 475 10.32 -5.35 -27.07
N THR A 476 9.35 -4.81 -27.79
CA THR A 476 8.40 -3.84 -27.27
C THR A 476 6.98 -4.23 -27.64
N SER A 477 6.02 -3.98 -26.74
CA SER A 477 4.60 -4.21 -26.96
C SER A 477 3.80 -3.01 -26.44
N GLY A 478 2.75 -2.62 -27.17
CA GLY A 478 1.91 -1.49 -26.83
C GLY A 478 0.45 -1.91 -26.70
N THR A 479 -0.24 -1.40 -25.69
CA THR A 479 -1.68 -1.63 -25.48
C THR A 479 -2.39 -0.32 -25.22
N ILE A 480 -3.57 -0.14 -25.80
CA ILE A 480 -4.49 0.97 -25.50
C ILE A 480 -5.80 0.35 -25.06
N ASN A 481 -6.29 0.77 -23.90
CA ASN A 481 -7.56 0.34 -23.35
C ASN A 481 -8.40 1.57 -23.02
N SER A 482 -9.71 1.46 -23.17
CA SER A 482 -10.65 2.53 -22.86
C SER A 482 -11.86 1.96 -22.18
N PHE A 483 -12.42 2.66 -21.22
CA PHE A 483 -13.62 2.20 -20.55
C PHE A 483 -14.58 3.35 -20.32
N ALA A 484 -15.85 2.99 -20.17
CA ALA A 484 -16.88 3.88 -19.67
C ALA A 484 -17.83 3.08 -18.80
N GLN A 485 -18.15 3.62 -17.64
CA GLN A 485 -19.12 3.03 -16.73
C GLN A 485 -20.07 4.10 -16.22
N TYR A 486 -21.35 3.81 -16.35
CA TYR A 486 -22.46 4.64 -15.93
C TYR A 486 -23.18 3.99 -14.76
N GLN A 487 -23.53 4.79 -13.77
CA GLN A 487 -24.23 4.39 -12.57
C GLN A 487 -25.49 5.22 -12.39
N TYR A 488 -26.60 4.53 -12.17
CA TYR A 488 -27.92 5.11 -11.90
C TYR A 488 -28.45 4.61 -10.55
N ARG A 489 -28.59 5.51 -9.59
CA ARG A 489 -29.20 5.22 -8.28
C ARG A 489 -30.72 5.42 -8.38
N ALA A 490 -31.44 4.33 -8.63
CA ALA A 490 -32.89 4.33 -8.82
C ALA A 490 -33.65 4.59 -7.50
N SER A 491 -33.15 4.05 -6.39
CA SER A 491 -33.64 4.28 -5.03
C SER A 491 -32.46 4.29 -4.03
N LYS A 492 -32.74 4.37 -2.72
CA LYS A 492 -31.70 4.26 -1.68
C LYS A 492 -31.04 2.88 -1.65
N ASP A 493 -31.77 1.84 -2.06
CA ASP A 493 -31.36 0.44 -1.95
C ASP A 493 -31.12 -0.22 -3.33
N LEU A 494 -31.41 0.48 -4.42
CA LEU A 494 -31.25 -0.03 -5.79
C LEU A 494 -30.36 0.88 -6.63
N THR A 495 -29.21 0.35 -7.03
CA THR A 495 -28.27 0.98 -7.95
C THR A 495 -28.06 0.09 -9.17
N LEU A 496 -28.21 0.66 -10.36
CA LEU A 496 -27.95 0.03 -11.64
C LEU A 496 -26.62 0.53 -12.18
N SER A 497 -25.76 -0.39 -12.62
CA SER A 497 -24.45 -0.07 -13.21
C SER A 497 -24.35 -0.73 -14.57
N ALA A 498 -23.96 0.03 -15.59
CA ALA A 498 -23.68 -0.46 -16.93
C ALA A 498 -22.32 0.07 -17.37
N GLY A 499 -21.47 -0.79 -17.93
CA GLY A 499 -20.15 -0.36 -18.37
C GLY A 499 -19.58 -1.21 -19.51
N VAL A 500 -18.60 -0.64 -20.17
CA VAL A 500 -17.85 -1.23 -21.29
C VAL A 500 -16.36 -0.98 -21.04
N HIS A 501 -15.55 -1.97 -21.41
CA HIS A 501 -14.09 -1.93 -21.46
C HIS A 501 -13.65 -2.43 -22.83
#